data_AF-A0A0J6FZJ0-F1
#
_entry.id   AF-A0A0J6FZJ0-F1
#
_cell.length_a   1.000
_cell.length_b   1.000
_cell.length_c   1.000
_cell.angle_alpha   90.00
_cell.angle_beta   90.00
_cell.angle_gamma   90.00
#
_symmetry.space_group_name_H-M   'P 1'
#
loop_
_entity.id
_entity.type
_entity.pdbx_description
1 polymer ?
#
loop_
_entity_poly.entity_id
_entity_poly.type
_entity_poly.pdbx_seq_one_letter_code
_entity_poly.pdbx_strand_id
1 'polypeptide(L)'
;MGRYYAFRRSFKGAFFIEVSDPLAGDAETLAFHSEADFSRYIFQLWGWADPVLVSVSGAATRLYVSQVLPLIYLDQDEGYSSFYFTPSRFIKDQYTEVMRSVFRLPAKNAFEQRKLRRELQERLERLDLSIVRRQRTIGQLESDVTHPRRSEAELSDELAQVQCSFESLRQGGDARSESEVTLDGEIALLRRRVSALTADKAEHRARLSSFLAISNEIEIEANTLSLNEEARAIFASFDSVCANQACGLFVNSSESYGKSLLYLKDQLKDLERSRKFHEDAVARLDGSLVDAEQELRKKVHEKEALQTDVHAASLVDATALVMERLIALKKDLLLEAQLHEEEQSYVAELDARSRTHDELSNVMRGPGNVDLVLLKVKSALEERIRHWLGVLHAVNLPKQIAIDYDFGVDLVGDNFKAIKGSTKTRLVLAVRTAALEVLLMNDRFSPRFFLLDTPRQQDIKKGDFANYVDALKQLSVAYGVQIVFSSSNYRYDPDERDREWPPRFEGVEQAMYLG
;
A
#
# COMPACT_ATOMS: atom_id res chain seq x y z
N MET A 1 15.07 -30.02 -28.43
CA MET A 1 16.54 -30.00 -28.55
C MET A 1 17.07 -29.07 -27.48
N GLY A 2 17.96 -29.55 -26.60
CA GLY A 2 18.63 -28.69 -25.62
C GLY A 2 19.68 -27.83 -26.32
N ARG A 3 19.85 -26.58 -25.89
CA ARG A 3 20.99 -25.74 -26.28
C ARG A 3 22.18 -26.08 -25.39
N TYR A 4 23.36 -26.15 -25.98
CA TYR A 4 24.59 -26.44 -25.26
C TYR A 4 25.36 -25.14 -25.10
N TYR A 5 25.87 -24.87 -23.90
CA TYR A 5 26.62 -23.67 -23.62
C TYR A 5 27.99 -24.04 -23.04
N ALA A 6 29.05 -23.45 -23.60
CA ALA A 6 30.40 -23.53 -23.07
C ALA A 6 30.80 -22.19 -22.45
N PHE A 7 31.17 -22.22 -21.17
CA PHE A 7 31.56 -21.05 -20.39
C PHE A 7 33.07 -21.03 -20.16
N ARG A 8 33.73 -19.92 -20.46
CA ARG A 8 35.16 -19.72 -20.18
C ARG A 8 35.36 -18.50 -19.28
N ARG A 9 35.86 -18.73 -18.07
CA ARG A 9 36.14 -17.67 -17.09
C ARG A 9 37.62 -17.33 -17.09
N SER A 10 37.97 -16.04 -17.22
CA SER A 10 39.32 -15.57 -16.89
C SER A 10 39.38 -15.21 -15.40
N PHE A 11 40.33 -15.81 -14.70
CA PHE A 11 40.65 -15.47 -13.30
C PHE A 11 41.80 -14.46 -13.18
N LYS A 12 42.42 -14.07 -14.31
CA LYS A 12 43.47 -13.05 -14.36
C LYS A 12 42.83 -11.70 -14.74
N GLY A 13 42.84 -10.73 -13.81
CA GLY A 13 42.39 -9.36 -14.05
C GLY A 13 40.92 -9.10 -13.71
N ALA A 14 40.32 -8.12 -14.38
CA ALA A 14 38.91 -7.74 -14.20
C ALA A 14 37.94 -8.86 -14.60
N PHE A 15 36.67 -8.72 -14.22
CA PHE A 15 35.67 -9.73 -14.55
C PHE A 15 35.55 -9.93 -16.06
N PHE A 16 35.76 -11.17 -16.53
CA PHE A 16 35.56 -11.57 -17.92
C PHE A 16 35.05 -13.01 -18.03
N ILE A 17 33.93 -13.22 -18.72
CA ILE A 17 33.39 -14.55 -19.07
C ILE A 17 33.02 -14.56 -20.56
N GLU A 18 33.41 -15.62 -21.26
CA GLU A 18 32.94 -15.91 -22.62
C GLU A 18 31.93 -17.05 -22.57
N VAL A 19 30.84 -16.91 -23.33
CA VAL A 19 29.80 -17.93 -23.51
C VAL A 19 29.67 -18.21 -24.99
N SER A 20 29.74 -19.48 -25.38
CA SER A 20 29.56 -19.92 -26.77
C SER A 20 28.57 -21.09 -26.84
N ASP A 21 27.81 -21.19 -27.94
CA ASP A 21 27.02 -22.39 -28.26
C ASP A 21 27.79 -23.23 -29.29
N PRO A 22 28.52 -24.27 -28.85
CA PRO A 22 29.39 -25.05 -29.73
C PRO A 22 28.63 -25.87 -30.80
N LEU A 23 27.30 -25.92 -30.74
CA LEU A 23 26.47 -26.64 -31.72
C LEU A 23 25.75 -25.70 -32.70
N ALA A 24 25.81 -24.39 -32.50
CA ALA A 24 25.36 -23.42 -33.48
C ALA A 24 26.46 -23.25 -34.55
N GLY A 25 26.13 -23.58 -35.81
CA GLY A 25 27.08 -23.66 -36.94
C GLY A 25 27.84 -22.38 -37.30
N ASP A 26 27.56 -21.26 -36.65
CA ASP A 26 28.36 -20.03 -36.55
C ASP A 26 28.13 -19.47 -35.13
N ALA A 27 28.89 -19.95 -34.15
CA ALA A 27 28.67 -19.60 -32.75
C ALA A 27 29.11 -18.16 -32.45
N GLU A 28 28.15 -17.23 -32.31
CA GLU A 28 28.43 -15.95 -31.68
C GLU A 28 28.94 -16.19 -30.25
N THR A 29 30.21 -15.89 -30.01
CA THR A 29 30.79 -15.88 -28.66
C THR A 29 30.34 -14.60 -27.98
N LEU A 30 29.54 -14.74 -26.92
CA LEU A 30 29.12 -13.62 -26.07
C LEU A 30 30.19 -13.39 -25.00
N ALA A 31 30.77 -12.19 -24.98
CA ALA A 31 31.75 -11.77 -24.00
C ALA A 31 31.12 -10.84 -22.96
N PHE A 32 31.31 -11.15 -21.68
CA PHE A 32 30.79 -10.39 -20.55
C PHE A 32 31.94 -9.83 -19.71
N HIS A 33 32.02 -8.50 -19.61
CA HIS A 33 33.02 -7.79 -18.81
C HIS A 33 32.53 -7.38 -17.41
N SER A 34 31.26 -7.65 -17.10
CA SER A 34 30.65 -7.35 -15.81
C SER A 34 29.83 -8.54 -15.31
N GLU A 35 29.80 -8.73 -13.99
CA GLU A 35 28.95 -9.76 -13.37
C GLU A 35 27.47 -9.44 -13.58
N ALA A 36 27.11 -8.15 -13.68
CA ALA A 36 25.74 -7.70 -13.90
C ALA A 36 25.21 -8.24 -15.22
N ASP A 37 25.91 -8.00 -16.32
CA ASP A 37 25.45 -8.38 -17.65
C ASP A 37 25.44 -9.90 -17.82
N PHE A 38 26.46 -10.58 -17.27
CA PHE A 38 26.48 -12.04 -17.21
C PHE A 38 25.28 -12.60 -16.44
N SER A 39 24.95 -12.02 -15.28
CA SER A 39 23.84 -12.50 -14.46
C SER A 39 22.49 -12.30 -15.14
N ARG A 40 22.28 -11.16 -15.80
CA ARG A 40 21.06 -10.92 -16.60
C ARG A 40 20.90 -11.94 -17.71
N TYR A 41 21.99 -12.25 -18.41
CA TYR A 41 21.98 -13.27 -19.45
C TYR A 41 21.59 -14.65 -18.89
N ILE A 42 22.19 -15.06 -17.76
CA ILE A 42 21.85 -16.33 -17.11
C ILE A 42 20.39 -16.37 -16.64
N PHE A 43 19.88 -15.30 -16.02
CA PHE A 43 18.48 -15.24 -15.60
C PHE A 43 17.51 -15.28 -16.79
N GLN A 44 17.84 -14.65 -17.91
CA GLN A 44 17.08 -14.79 -19.15
C GLN A 44 17.07 -16.23 -19.66
N LEU A 45 18.22 -16.93 -19.61
CA LEU A 45 18.29 -18.35 -19.97
C LEU A 45 17.41 -19.22 -19.06
N TRP A 46 17.32 -18.89 -17.77
CA TRP A 46 16.45 -19.58 -16.81
C TRP A 46 14.99 -19.12 -16.84
N GLY A 47 14.65 -18.12 -17.67
CA GLY A 47 13.31 -17.53 -17.71
C GLY A 47 12.91 -16.83 -16.40
N TRP A 48 13.89 -16.38 -15.63
CA TRP A 48 13.69 -15.68 -14.37
C TRP A 48 13.51 -14.18 -14.60
N ALA A 49 12.68 -13.55 -13.78
CA ALA A 49 12.56 -12.11 -13.76
C ALA A 49 13.83 -11.47 -13.18
N ASP A 50 14.22 -10.30 -13.71
CA ASP A 50 15.32 -9.49 -13.19
C ASP A 50 14.76 -8.17 -12.61
N PRO A 51 14.08 -8.21 -11.45
CA PRO A 51 13.47 -7.04 -10.85
C PRO A 51 14.53 -6.05 -10.34
N VAL A 52 14.21 -4.75 -10.41
CA VAL A 52 15.01 -3.73 -9.72
C VAL A 52 14.63 -3.74 -8.24
N LEU A 53 15.58 -4.15 -7.41
CA LEU A 53 15.46 -4.30 -5.97
C LEU A 53 16.04 -3.11 -5.22
N VAL A 54 15.80 -3.10 -3.91
CA VAL A 54 16.33 -2.12 -2.97
C VAL A 54 17.58 -2.68 -2.27
N SER A 55 18.68 -1.93 -2.32
CA SER A 55 19.88 -2.25 -1.56
C SER A 55 19.71 -1.97 -0.06
N VAL A 56 20.64 -2.47 0.77
CA VAL A 56 20.72 -2.13 2.21
C VAL A 56 20.91 -0.62 2.41
N SER A 57 21.61 0.07 1.49
CA SER A 57 21.74 1.54 1.47
C SER A 57 20.52 2.27 0.90
N GLY A 58 19.51 1.55 0.42
CA GLY A 58 18.29 2.11 -0.16
C GLY A 58 18.37 2.53 -1.63
N ALA A 59 19.48 2.25 -2.30
CA ALA A 59 19.68 2.49 -3.73
C ALA A 59 19.06 1.37 -4.59
N ALA A 60 18.89 1.65 -5.88
CA ALA A 60 18.48 0.65 -6.86
C ALA A 60 19.59 -0.40 -7.05
N THR A 61 19.22 -1.67 -7.00
CA THR A 61 20.15 -2.78 -7.21
C THR A 61 19.45 -3.96 -7.89
N ARG A 62 20.19 -5.02 -8.23
CA ARG A 62 19.67 -6.23 -8.88
C ARG A 62 20.32 -7.47 -8.30
N LEU A 63 19.74 -8.63 -8.59
CA LEU A 63 20.32 -9.92 -8.25
C LEU A 63 21.49 -10.23 -9.19
N TYR A 64 22.49 -10.95 -8.67
CA TYR A 64 23.52 -11.57 -9.47
C TYR A 64 23.51 -13.09 -9.24
N VAL A 65 24.12 -13.81 -10.15
CA VAL A 65 24.24 -15.27 -10.07
C VAL A 65 24.96 -15.68 -8.79
N SER A 66 25.91 -14.88 -8.28
CA SER A 66 26.59 -15.13 -7.01
C SER A 66 25.68 -15.12 -5.77
N GLN A 67 24.52 -14.44 -5.81
CA GLN A 67 23.53 -14.51 -4.72
C GLN A 67 22.59 -15.70 -4.88
N VAL A 68 22.36 -16.16 -6.11
CA VAL A 68 21.48 -17.31 -6.36
C VAL A 68 22.21 -18.63 -6.13
N LEU A 69 23.47 -18.73 -6.56
CA LEU A 69 24.26 -19.96 -6.52
C LEU A 69 24.24 -20.64 -5.16
N PRO A 70 24.33 -19.93 -4.01
CA PRO A 70 24.29 -20.59 -2.71
C PRO A 70 22.99 -21.31 -2.38
N LEU A 71 21.91 -21.18 -3.16
CA LEU A 71 20.73 -22.04 -3.06
C LEU A 71 21.00 -23.48 -3.53
N ILE A 72 21.89 -23.65 -4.51
CA ILE A 72 22.15 -24.91 -5.21
C ILE A 72 23.62 -25.35 -5.11
N TYR A 73 24.42 -24.61 -4.35
CA TYR A 73 25.82 -24.85 -4.05
C TYR A 73 26.05 -24.76 -2.54
N LEU A 74 26.69 -25.78 -1.98
CA LEU A 74 27.10 -25.84 -0.57
C LEU A 74 28.58 -26.15 -0.47
N ASP A 75 29.36 -25.24 0.11
CA ASP A 75 30.75 -25.51 0.51
C ASP A 75 30.82 -26.05 1.95
N GLN A 76 31.96 -26.67 2.27
CA GLN A 76 32.19 -27.23 3.60
C GLN A 76 32.42 -26.17 4.70
N ASP A 77 32.81 -24.94 4.34
CA ASP A 77 33.23 -23.91 5.30
C ASP A 77 32.03 -23.12 5.86
N GLU A 78 31.20 -22.57 4.98
CA GLU A 78 30.09 -21.69 5.34
C GLU A 78 28.72 -22.21 4.86
N GLY A 79 28.68 -23.11 3.88
CA GLY A 79 27.45 -23.65 3.30
C GLY A 79 26.53 -24.31 4.33
N TYR A 80 27.09 -24.91 5.38
CA TYR A 80 26.36 -25.58 6.47
C TYR A 80 26.07 -24.67 7.67
N SER A 81 26.57 -23.43 7.68
CA SER A 81 26.43 -22.51 8.82
C SER A 81 25.06 -21.83 8.88
N SER A 82 24.31 -21.78 7.78
CA SER A 82 22.99 -21.16 7.71
C SER A 82 22.16 -21.69 6.53
N PHE A 83 20.86 -21.41 6.52
CA PHE A 83 20.00 -21.72 5.35
C PHE A 83 20.36 -20.91 4.12
N TYR A 84 21.15 -19.85 4.26
CA TYR A 84 21.58 -19.01 3.15
C TYR A 84 22.80 -18.18 3.54
N PHE A 85 23.92 -18.50 2.91
CA PHE A 85 25.17 -17.76 3.05
C PHE A 85 25.60 -17.21 1.69
N THR A 86 26.02 -15.95 1.67
CA THR A 86 26.62 -15.30 0.51
C THR A 86 27.79 -14.45 1.00
N PRO A 87 28.88 -14.35 0.23
CA PRO A 87 30.04 -13.55 0.62
C PRO A 87 29.72 -12.05 0.69
N SER A 88 28.80 -11.56 -0.15
CA SER A 88 28.30 -10.19 -0.12
C SER A 88 26.81 -10.14 0.21
N ARG A 89 26.43 -9.23 1.11
CA ARG A 89 25.04 -8.95 1.50
C ARG A 89 24.76 -7.47 1.31
N PHE A 90 24.26 -7.10 0.14
CA PHE A 90 23.99 -5.71 -0.22
C PHE A 90 22.54 -5.46 -0.63
N ILE A 91 21.74 -6.52 -0.77
CA ILE A 91 20.30 -6.44 -1.05
C ILE A 91 19.53 -6.53 0.26
N LYS A 92 18.51 -5.69 0.44
CA LYS A 92 17.64 -5.76 1.61
C LYS A 92 16.83 -7.06 1.56
N ASP A 93 16.76 -7.79 2.67
CA ASP A 93 16.09 -9.10 2.77
C ASP A 93 16.57 -10.09 1.68
N GLN A 94 17.88 -10.10 1.40
CA GLN A 94 18.46 -10.78 0.24
C GLN A 94 18.02 -12.24 0.05
N TYR A 95 17.96 -13.02 1.13
CA TYR A 95 17.51 -14.41 1.07
C TYR A 95 16.06 -14.51 0.57
N THR A 96 15.18 -13.69 1.14
CA THR A 96 13.77 -13.63 0.75
C THR A 96 13.61 -13.21 -0.71
N GLU A 97 14.36 -12.20 -1.19
CA GLU A 97 14.28 -11.77 -2.59
C GLU A 97 14.80 -12.84 -3.57
N VAL A 98 15.84 -13.57 -3.18
CA VAL A 98 16.36 -14.70 -3.96
C VAL A 98 15.30 -15.81 -4.04
N MET A 99 14.72 -16.22 -2.92
CA MET A 99 13.66 -17.24 -2.88
C MET A 99 12.43 -16.80 -3.67
N ARG A 100 12.01 -15.53 -3.55
CA ARG A 100 10.91 -14.97 -4.34
C ARG A 100 11.20 -15.04 -5.83
N SER A 101 12.41 -14.67 -6.24
CA SER A 101 12.81 -14.69 -7.66
C SER A 101 12.83 -16.12 -8.21
N VAL A 102 13.37 -17.08 -7.45
CA VAL A 102 13.42 -18.50 -7.81
C VAL A 102 12.02 -19.09 -7.98
N PHE A 103 11.09 -18.74 -7.09
CA PHE A 103 9.69 -19.21 -7.17
C PHE A 103 8.77 -18.29 -7.98
N ARG A 104 9.33 -17.34 -8.74
CA ARG A 104 8.59 -16.39 -9.61
C ARG A 104 7.50 -15.60 -8.87
N LEU A 105 7.76 -15.30 -7.61
CA LEU A 105 6.98 -14.41 -6.78
C LEU A 105 7.45 -12.97 -6.99
N PRO A 106 6.56 -11.97 -6.85
CA PRO A 106 6.97 -10.59 -6.94
C PRO A 106 7.92 -10.21 -5.81
N ALA A 107 8.85 -9.32 -6.15
CA ALA A 107 9.83 -8.77 -5.21
C ALA A 107 9.14 -8.15 -3.98
N LYS A 108 9.71 -8.39 -2.80
CA LYS A 108 9.20 -7.80 -1.54
C LYS A 108 9.56 -6.32 -1.46
N ASN A 109 10.78 -5.98 -1.88
CA ASN A 109 11.36 -4.65 -1.85
C ASN A 109 11.68 -4.19 -3.28
N ALA A 110 10.65 -4.06 -4.13
CA ALA A 110 10.82 -3.49 -5.47
C ALA A 110 11.14 -1.99 -5.39
N PHE A 111 12.17 -1.54 -6.12
CA PHE A 111 12.61 -0.14 -6.09
C PHE A 111 11.54 0.81 -6.64
N GLU A 112 10.88 0.44 -7.75
CA GLU A 112 9.82 1.25 -8.35
C GLU A 112 8.61 1.42 -7.42
N GLN A 113 8.20 0.36 -6.73
CA GLN A 113 7.11 0.46 -5.75
C GLN A 113 7.49 1.34 -4.57
N ARG A 114 8.74 1.26 -4.10
CA ARG A 114 9.25 2.14 -3.05
C ARG A 114 9.29 3.60 -3.50
N LYS A 115 9.72 3.86 -4.74
CA LYS A 115 9.76 5.19 -5.35
C LYS A 115 8.35 5.77 -5.47
N LEU A 116 7.43 5.03 -6.07
CA LEU A 116 6.02 5.41 -6.19
C LEU A 116 5.39 5.69 -4.83
N ARG A 117 5.64 4.83 -3.83
CA ARG A 117 5.16 5.03 -2.46
C ARG A 117 5.66 6.35 -1.88
N ARG A 118 6.94 6.68 -2.07
CA ARG A 118 7.52 7.95 -1.61
C ARG A 118 6.88 9.14 -2.32
N GLU A 119 6.73 9.08 -3.64
CA GLU A 119 6.11 10.15 -4.43
C GLU A 119 4.66 10.41 -4.01
N LEU A 120 3.88 9.35 -3.74
CA LEU A 120 2.52 9.44 -3.24
C LEU A 120 2.46 10.01 -1.82
N GLN A 121 3.40 9.65 -0.94
CA GLN A 121 3.51 10.24 0.41
C GLN A 121 3.84 11.73 0.35
N GLU A 122 4.82 12.14 -0.46
CA GLU A 122 5.19 13.55 -0.66
C GLU A 122 4.06 14.35 -1.31
N ARG A 123 3.27 13.72 -2.19
CA ARG A 123 2.07 14.32 -2.76
C ARG A 123 0.99 14.52 -1.69
N LEU A 124 0.77 13.52 -0.84
CA LEU A 124 -0.21 13.59 0.25
C LEU A 124 0.15 14.69 1.25
N GLU A 125 1.41 14.78 1.67
CA GLU A 125 1.89 15.84 2.57
C GLU A 125 1.71 17.24 1.97
N ARG A 126 1.98 17.41 0.67
CA ARG A 126 1.73 18.68 -0.03
C ARG A 126 0.25 19.04 -0.07
N LEU A 127 -0.63 18.07 -0.34
CA LEU A 127 -2.07 18.28 -0.33
C LEU A 127 -2.57 18.63 1.07
N ASP A 128 -2.13 17.93 2.11
CA ASP A 128 -2.48 18.22 3.51
C ASP A 128 -2.09 19.65 3.90
N LEU A 129 -0.88 20.09 3.54
CA LEU A 129 -0.43 21.47 3.78
C LEU A 129 -1.27 22.50 3.01
N SER A 130 -1.65 22.19 1.78
CA SER A 130 -2.47 23.07 0.94
C SER A 130 -3.89 23.22 1.47
N ILE A 131 -4.53 22.10 1.83
CA ILE A 131 -5.86 22.03 2.44
C ILE A 131 -5.91 22.87 3.72
N VAL A 132 -4.92 22.74 4.60
CA VAL A 132 -4.85 23.54 5.84
C VAL A 132 -4.69 25.03 5.54
N ARG A 133 -3.92 25.41 4.53
CA ARG A 133 -3.78 26.81 4.12
C ARG A 133 -5.10 27.36 3.59
N ARG A 134 -5.75 26.64 2.69
CA ARG A 134 -7.05 27.05 2.14
C ARG A 134 -8.13 27.14 3.21
N GLN A 135 -8.17 26.18 4.14
CA GLN A 135 -9.11 26.24 5.26
C GLN A 135 -8.92 27.51 6.10
N ARG A 136 -7.67 27.97 6.29
CA ARG A 136 -7.40 29.24 6.96
C ARG A 136 -7.84 30.44 6.12
N THR A 137 -7.58 30.42 4.81
CA THR A 137 -8.00 31.48 3.88
C THR A 137 -9.53 31.59 3.85
N ILE A 138 -10.25 30.47 3.72
CA ILE A 138 -11.71 30.41 3.80
C ILE A 138 -12.17 30.98 5.15
N GLY A 139 -11.60 30.55 6.27
CA GLY A 139 -11.96 31.08 7.58
C GLY A 139 -11.69 32.59 7.75
N GLN A 140 -10.66 33.15 7.09
CA GLN A 140 -10.40 34.59 7.04
C GLN A 140 -11.45 35.33 6.21
N LEU A 141 -11.73 34.83 5.00
CA LEU A 141 -12.75 35.40 4.11
C LEU A 141 -14.14 35.34 4.77
N GLU A 142 -14.48 34.25 5.44
CA GLU A 142 -15.72 34.11 6.21
C GLU A 142 -15.80 35.10 7.38
N SER A 143 -14.67 35.45 8.00
CA SER A 143 -14.65 36.46 9.07
C SER A 143 -14.80 37.89 8.56
N ASP A 144 -14.42 38.15 7.30
CA ASP A 144 -14.60 39.44 6.63
C ASP A 144 -16.05 39.65 6.14
N VAL A 145 -16.85 38.58 6.09
CA VAL A 145 -18.26 38.60 5.74
C VAL A 145 -19.09 39.04 6.96
N THR A 146 -19.55 40.30 6.96
CA THR A 146 -20.33 40.91 8.05
C THR A 146 -21.82 40.59 8.01
N HIS A 147 -22.31 39.92 6.97
CA HIS A 147 -23.72 39.63 6.73
C HIS A 147 -23.94 38.15 6.40
N PRO A 148 -25.15 37.59 6.56
CA PRO A 148 -25.42 36.21 6.13
C PRO A 148 -25.07 36.03 4.66
N ARG A 149 -24.43 34.90 4.29
CA ARG A 149 -24.06 34.60 2.90
C ARG A 149 -25.25 34.78 1.98
N ARG A 150 -24.98 35.35 0.81
CA ARG A 150 -25.93 35.54 -0.28
C ARG A 150 -25.28 34.96 -1.53
N SER A 151 -26.07 34.39 -2.43
CA SER A 151 -25.50 33.88 -3.67
C SER A 151 -24.95 35.01 -4.54
N GLU A 152 -23.93 34.71 -5.32
CA GLU A 152 -23.34 35.65 -6.29
C GLU A 152 -24.40 36.21 -7.26
N ALA A 153 -25.38 35.38 -7.64
CA ALA A 153 -26.52 35.76 -8.47
C ALA A 153 -27.44 36.78 -7.79
N GLU A 154 -27.80 36.56 -6.53
CA GLU A 154 -28.64 37.50 -5.75
C GLU A 154 -27.96 38.85 -5.56
N LEU A 155 -26.65 38.85 -5.27
CA LEU A 155 -25.87 40.08 -5.12
C LEU A 155 -25.74 40.83 -6.44
N SER A 156 -25.60 40.13 -7.56
CA SER A 156 -25.58 40.72 -8.91
C SER A 156 -26.91 41.37 -9.28
N ASP A 157 -28.03 40.70 -9.01
CA ASP A 157 -29.38 41.21 -9.26
C ASP A 157 -29.70 42.43 -8.39
N GLU A 158 -29.34 42.41 -7.10
CA GLU A 158 -29.53 43.56 -6.19
C GLU A 158 -28.64 44.73 -6.63
N LEU A 159 -27.40 44.47 -7.04
CA LEU A 159 -26.50 45.50 -7.56
C LEU A 159 -27.08 46.16 -8.82
N ALA A 160 -27.66 45.38 -9.74
CA ALA A 160 -28.29 45.89 -10.95
C ALA A 160 -29.53 46.76 -10.62
N GLN A 161 -30.35 46.35 -9.66
CA GLN A 161 -31.49 47.15 -9.20
C GLN A 161 -31.06 48.47 -8.55
N VAL A 162 -30.06 48.44 -7.67
CA VAL A 162 -29.54 49.65 -7.00
C VAL A 162 -28.88 50.60 -8.00
N GLN A 163 -28.21 50.07 -9.04
CA GLN A 163 -27.67 50.87 -10.14
C GLN A 163 -28.78 51.57 -10.94
N CYS A 164 -29.84 50.86 -11.32
CA CYS A 164 -31.00 51.46 -12.00
C CYS A 164 -31.67 52.55 -11.16
N SER A 165 -31.86 52.32 -9.86
CA SER A 165 -32.44 53.31 -8.94
C SER A 165 -31.54 54.55 -8.79
N PHE A 166 -30.22 54.37 -8.74
CA PHE A 166 -29.25 55.48 -8.70
C PHE A 166 -29.31 56.33 -9.98
N GLU A 167 -29.46 55.71 -11.15
CA GLU A 167 -29.62 56.42 -12.42
C GLU A 167 -30.94 57.20 -12.51
N SER A 168 -32.03 56.64 -11.96
CA SER A 168 -33.35 57.30 -11.87
C SER A 168 -33.32 58.54 -10.98
N LEU A 169 -32.75 58.42 -9.76
CA LEU A 169 -32.58 59.53 -8.83
C LEU A 169 -31.74 60.67 -9.43
N ARG A 170 -30.76 60.34 -10.27
CA ARG A 170 -29.93 61.32 -10.97
C ARG A 170 -30.67 62.07 -12.09
N GLN A 171 -31.76 61.50 -12.62
CA GLN A 171 -32.58 62.10 -13.69
C GLN A 171 -33.73 62.98 -13.16
N GLY A 172 -33.86 63.16 -11.84
CA GLY A 172 -34.79 64.13 -11.23
C GLY A 172 -36.20 63.61 -10.96
N GLY A 173 -36.33 62.34 -10.57
CA GLY A 173 -37.61 61.75 -10.14
C GLY A 173 -38.23 62.43 -8.91
N ASP A 174 -39.56 62.36 -8.80
CA ASP A 174 -40.31 62.86 -7.64
C ASP A 174 -39.93 62.03 -6.41
N ALA A 175 -39.12 62.63 -5.53
CA ALA A 175 -38.48 61.99 -4.38
C ALA A 175 -39.47 61.27 -3.45
N ARG A 176 -40.75 61.67 -3.44
CA ARG A 176 -41.79 61.00 -2.65
C ARG A 176 -42.26 59.70 -3.30
N SER A 177 -42.51 59.73 -4.61
CA SER A 177 -42.85 58.53 -5.38
C SER A 177 -41.67 57.55 -5.42
N GLU A 178 -40.44 58.04 -5.53
CA GLU A 178 -39.24 57.22 -5.48
C GLU A 178 -38.98 56.65 -4.10
N SER A 179 -39.24 57.39 -3.00
CA SER A 179 -39.15 56.88 -1.63
C SER A 179 -40.18 55.78 -1.34
N GLU A 180 -41.43 55.91 -1.84
CA GLU A 180 -42.42 54.83 -1.76
C GLU A 180 -42.02 53.60 -2.59
N VAL A 181 -41.53 53.81 -3.82
CA VAL A 181 -41.08 52.72 -4.70
C VAL A 181 -39.84 52.02 -4.13
N THR A 182 -38.91 52.75 -3.53
CA THR A 182 -37.73 52.16 -2.87
C THR A 182 -38.13 51.37 -1.62
N LEU A 183 -39.02 51.89 -0.78
CA LEU A 183 -39.54 51.14 0.37
C LEU A 183 -40.30 49.87 -0.07
N ASP A 184 -41.08 49.94 -1.15
CA ASP A 184 -41.73 48.76 -1.72
C ASP A 184 -40.74 47.73 -2.27
N GLY A 185 -39.66 48.21 -2.91
CA GLY A 185 -38.53 47.38 -3.31
C GLY A 185 -37.85 46.70 -2.11
N GLU A 186 -37.54 47.45 -1.06
CA GLU A 186 -36.92 46.94 0.17
C GLU A 186 -37.81 45.92 0.88
N ILE A 187 -39.12 46.19 0.99
CA ILE A 187 -40.09 45.25 1.57
C ILE A 187 -40.19 43.97 0.73
N ALA A 188 -40.23 44.09 -0.60
CA ALA A 188 -40.25 42.92 -1.48
C ALA A 188 -38.96 42.09 -1.36
N LEU A 189 -37.81 42.74 -1.23
CA LEU A 189 -36.50 42.10 -1.09
C LEU A 189 -36.37 41.41 0.27
N LEU A 190 -36.80 42.06 1.36
CA LEU A 190 -36.88 41.47 2.70
C LEU A 190 -37.84 40.26 2.74
N ARG A 191 -38.99 40.32 2.05
CA ARG A 191 -39.91 39.16 1.93
C ARG A 191 -39.29 37.99 1.18
N ARG A 192 -38.57 38.25 0.09
CA ARG A 192 -37.82 37.23 -0.64
C ARG A 192 -36.73 36.62 0.23
N ARG A 193 -35.97 37.45 0.95
CA ARG A 193 -34.95 37.02 1.91
C ARG A 193 -35.52 36.12 3.01
N VAL A 194 -36.67 36.49 3.60
CA VAL A 194 -37.35 35.63 4.59
C VAL A 194 -37.73 34.28 3.97
N SER A 195 -38.27 34.27 2.74
CA SER A 195 -38.61 33.01 2.06
C SER A 195 -37.37 32.16 1.75
N ALA A 196 -36.27 32.77 1.29
CA ALA A 196 -35.01 32.09 1.00
C ALA A 196 -34.40 31.48 2.28
N LEU A 197 -34.27 32.27 3.36
CA LEU A 197 -33.80 31.77 4.66
C LEU A 197 -34.67 30.63 5.20
N THR A 198 -35.97 30.68 4.94
CA THR A 198 -36.90 29.61 5.34
C THR A 198 -36.65 28.33 4.53
N ALA A 199 -36.39 28.45 3.23
CA ALA A 199 -36.06 27.34 2.35
C ALA A 199 -34.72 26.69 2.72
N ASP A 200 -33.67 27.50 2.93
CA ASP A 200 -32.34 27.02 3.33
C ASP A 200 -32.38 26.30 4.68
N LYS A 201 -33.14 26.85 5.64
CA LYS A 201 -33.38 26.21 6.93
C LYS A 201 -34.08 24.86 6.77
N ALA A 202 -35.05 24.76 5.87
CA ALA A 202 -35.75 23.50 5.59
C ALA A 202 -34.81 22.47 4.96
N GLU A 203 -33.92 22.87 4.06
CA GLU A 203 -32.90 22.00 3.47
C GLU A 203 -31.93 21.47 4.53
N HIS A 204 -31.38 22.35 5.38
CA HIS A 204 -30.49 21.93 6.46
C HIS A 204 -31.17 20.97 7.44
N ARG A 205 -32.46 21.17 7.73
CA ARG A 205 -33.26 20.22 8.54
C ARG A 205 -33.45 18.87 7.85
N ALA A 206 -33.66 18.84 6.53
CA ALA A 206 -33.76 17.59 5.77
C ALA A 206 -32.43 16.84 5.72
N ARG A 207 -31.30 17.56 5.63
CA ARG A 207 -29.97 16.95 5.74
C ARG A 207 -29.72 16.39 7.15
N LEU A 208 -30.11 17.10 8.20
CA LEU A 208 -30.03 16.61 9.59
C LEU A 208 -30.81 15.31 9.80
N SER A 209 -32.05 15.22 9.30
CA SER A 209 -32.83 13.98 9.41
C SER A 209 -32.19 12.82 8.63
N SER A 210 -31.60 13.10 7.48
CA SER A 210 -30.87 12.11 6.67
C SER A 210 -29.62 11.60 7.39
N PHE A 211 -28.84 12.48 8.02
CA PHE A 211 -27.68 12.08 8.82
C PHE A 211 -28.09 11.21 10.01
N LEU A 212 -29.18 11.53 10.70
CA LEU A 212 -29.69 10.70 11.79
C LEU A 212 -30.08 9.29 11.31
N ALA A 213 -30.70 9.17 10.12
CA ALA A 213 -31.04 7.88 9.54
C ALA A 213 -29.80 7.05 9.21
N ILE A 214 -28.80 7.66 8.55
CA ILE A 214 -27.54 7.00 8.18
C ILE A 214 -26.74 6.59 9.44
N SER A 215 -26.62 7.48 10.42
CA SER A 215 -25.94 7.17 11.68
C SER A 215 -26.60 5.98 12.39
N ASN A 216 -27.93 5.92 12.42
CA ASN A 216 -28.65 4.81 13.03
C ASN A 216 -28.42 3.48 12.26
N GLU A 217 -28.37 3.51 10.93
CA GLU A 217 -28.08 2.33 10.12
C GLU A 217 -26.65 1.80 10.37
N ILE A 218 -25.66 2.70 10.39
CA ILE A 218 -24.27 2.36 10.71
C ILE A 218 -24.14 1.84 12.15
N GLU A 219 -24.89 2.41 13.09
CA GLU A 219 -24.89 1.96 14.49
C GLU A 219 -25.50 0.55 14.64
N ILE A 220 -26.54 0.23 13.88
CA ILE A 220 -27.10 -1.13 13.79
C ILE A 220 -26.08 -2.11 13.21
N GLU A 221 -25.36 -1.72 12.15
CA GLU A 221 -24.31 -2.56 11.54
C GLU A 221 -23.13 -2.76 12.50
N ALA A 222 -22.66 -1.70 13.15
CA ALA A 222 -21.58 -1.76 14.14
C ALA A 222 -21.97 -2.65 15.33
N ASN A 223 -23.22 -2.55 15.82
CA ASN A 223 -23.73 -3.41 16.88
C ASN A 223 -23.82 -4.88 16.43
N THR A 224 -24.22 -5.14 15.19
CA THR A 224 -24.25 -6.50 14.63
C THR A 224 -22.85 -7.10 14.54
N LEU A 225 -21.86 -6.32 14.09
CA LEU A 225 -20.45 -6.75 14.06
C LEU A 225 -19.87 -6.94 15.45
N SER A 226 -20.23 -6.09 16.42
CA SER A 226 -19.84 -6.25 17.83
C SER A 226 -20.42 -7.53 18.42
N LEU A 227 -21.69 -7.82 18.18
CA LEU A 227 -22.35 -9.05 18.62
C LEU A 227 -21.69 -10.30 18.00
N ASN A 228 -21.28 -10.23 16.74
CA ASN A 228 -20.53 -11.31 16.10
C ASN A 228 -19.15 -11.54 16.75
N GLU A 229 -18.46 -10.46 17.14
CA GLU A 229 -17.18 -10.55 17.84
C GLU A 229 -17.34 -11.06 19.28
N GLU A 230 -18.38 -10.64 19.99
CA GLU A 230 -18.71 -11.14 21.34
C GLU A 230 -19.13 -12.61 21.32
N ALA A 231 -20.00 -13.00 20.39
CA ALA A 231 -20.39 -14.39 20.19
C ALA A 231 -19.15 -15.26 19.90
N ARG A 232 -18.22 -14.76 19.07
CA ARG A 232 -16.93 -15.42 18.81
C ARG A 232 -16.07 -15.54 20.07
N ALA A 233 -15.96 -14.49 20.87
CA ALA A 233 -15.21 -14.52 22.14
C ALA A 233 -15.77 -15.58 23.10
N ILE A 234 -17.10 -15.74 23.12
CA ILE A 234 -17.79 -16.79 23.85
C ILE A 234 -17.51 -18.18 23.24
N PHE A 235 -17.52 -18.33 21.91
CA PHE A 235 -17.17 -19.60 21.26
C PHE A 235 -15.70 -20.00 21.45
N ALA A 236 -14.80 -19.02 21.58
CA ALA A 236 -13.39 -19.26 21.88
C ALA A 236 -13.15 -19.64 23.36
N SER A 237 -14.07 -19.32 24.27
CA SER A 237 -13.95 -19.65 25.70
C SER A 237 -14.54 -21.02 26.07
N PHE A 238 -15.25 -21.69 25.15
CA PHE A 238 -15.71 -23.07 25.33
C PHE A 238 -14.66 -24.08 24.87
N ASP A 239 -13.99 -24.72 25.83
CA ASP A 239 -13.03 -25.82 25.59
C ASP A 239 -13.62 -27.01 24.80
N SER A 240 -14.95 -27.18 24.80
CA SER A 240 -15.63 -28.25 24.07
C SER A 240 -15.73 -28.02 22.56
N VAL A 241 -15.59 -26.78 22.09
CA VAL A 241 -15.68 -26.42 20.67
C VAL A 241 -14.29 -26.18 20.08
N CYS A 242 -13.38 -25.58 20.84
CA CYS A 242 -11.97 -25.49 20.44
C CYS A 242 -11.00 -25.47 21.62
N ALA A 243 -10.53 -26.66 22.04
CA ALA A 243 -9.55 -26.82 23.13
C ALA A 243 -8.10 -26.41 22.78
N ASN A 244 -7.84 -25.93 21.56
CA ASN A 244 -6.49 -25.66 21.05
C ASN A 244 -6.31 -24.17 20.77
N GLN A 245 -5.26 -23.54 21.32
CA GLN A 245 -4.93 -22.12 21.09
C GLN A 245 -4.66 -21.77 19.60
N ALA A 246 -4.47 -22.78 18.75
CA ALA A 246 -4.28 -22.67 17.30
C ALA A 246 -5.55 -22.95 16.48
N CYS A 247 -6.74 -22.73 17.07
CA CYS A 247 -8.02 -22.89 16.38
C CYS A 247 -8.16 -21.92 15.20
N GLY A 248 -7.86 -22.40 13.98
CA GLY A 248 -7.91 -21.60 12.74
C GLY A 248 -9.30 -21.18 12.28
N LEU A 249 -10.36 -21.50 13.03
CA LEU A 249 -11.75 -21.30 12.61
C LEU A 249 -12.12 -19.82 12.40
N PHE A 250 -11.38 -18.88 13.04
CA PHE A 250 -11.71 -17.44 13.03
C PHE A 250 -10.52 -16.49 12.84
N VAL A 251 -9.34 -16.98 12.42
CA VAL A 251 -8.10 -16.16 12.34
C VAL A 251 -8.18 -15.09 11.24
N ASN A 252 -8.88 -15.37 10.13
CA ASN A 252 -9.08 -14.39 9.05
C ASN A 252 -10.18 -13.37 9.35
N SER A 253 -11.08 -13.67 10.30
CA SER A 253 -12.22 -12.81 10.59
C SER A 253 -11.92 -11.76 11.67
N SER A 254 -10.97 -12.02 12.57
CA SER A 254 -10.58 -11.09 13.66
C SER A 254 -9.92 -9.81 13.16
N GLU A 255 -9.01 -9.90 12.18
CA GLU A 255 -8.42 -8.70 11.56
C GLU A 255 -9.43 -7.90 10.74
N SER A 256 -10.40 -8.58 10.12
CA SER A 256 -11.40 -7.94 9.25
C SER A 256 -12.48 -7.22 10.05
N TYR A 257 -13.05 -7.84 11.08
CA TYR A 257 -14.11 -7.23 11.88
C TYR A 257 -13.60 -6.08 12.75
N GLY A 258 -12.44 -6.23 13.39
CA GLY A 258 -11.85 -5.17 14.21
C GLY A 258 -11.53 -3.90 13.40
N LYS A 259 -10.93 -4.07 12.21
CA LYS A 259 -10.65 -2.95 11.29
C LYS A 259 -11.94 -2.32 10.75
N SER A 260 -12.94 -3.13 10.40
CA SER A 260 -14.24 -2.63 9.91
C SER A 260 -15.01 -1.88 10.99
N LEU A 261 -14.96 -2.34 12.24
CA LEU A 261 -15.59 -1.67 13.39
C LEU A 261 -14.91 -0.32 13.70
N LEU A 262 -13.57 -0.27 13.66
CA LEU A 262 -12.82 0.99 13.78
C LEU A 262 -13.20 1.98 12.68
N TYR A 263 -13.31 1.50 11.44
CA TYR A 263 -13.72 2.31 10.30
C TYR A 263 -15.13 2.87 10.45
N LEU A 264 -16.12 2.04 10.81
CA LEU A 264 -17.50 2.48 11.04
C LEU A 264 -17.59 3.50 12.20
N LYS A 265 -16.78 3.34 13.25
CA LYS A 265 -16.70 4.31 14.35
C LYS A 265 -16.10 5.65 13.91
N ASP A 266 -15.09 5.63 13.05
CA ASP A 266 -14.54 6.86 12.48
C ASP A 266 -15.57 7.55 11.55
N GLN A 267 -16.32 6.79 10.75
CA GLN A 267 -17.41 7.31 9.93
C GLN A 267 -18.52 7.96 10.78
N LEU A 268 -18.92 7.34 11.89
CA LEU A 268 -19.88 7.93 12.83
C LEU A 268 -19.35 9.25 13.39
N LYS A 269 -18.07 9.33 13.73
CA LYS A 269 -17.44 10.56 14.24
C LYS A 269 -17.43 11.68 13.20
N ASP A 270 -17.26 11.35 11.92
CA ASP A 270 -17.30 12.32 10.84
C ASP A 270 -18.75 12.79 10.58
N LEU A 271 -19.73 11.88 10.60
CA LEU A 271 -21.15 12.21 10.53
C LEU A 271 -21.61 13.10 11.69
N GLU A 272 -21.12 12.86 12.91
CA GLU A 272 -21.41 13.71 14.06
C GLU A 272 -20.87 15.15 13.90
N ARG A 273 -19.68 15.31 13.31
CA ARG A 273 -19.15 16.65 13.01
C ARG A 273 -20.01 17.35 11.97
N SER A 274 -20.42 16.66 10.90
CA SER A 274 -21.32 17.18 9.89
C SER A 274 -22.69 17.53 10.45
N ARG A 275 -23.24 16.68 11.36
CA ARG A 275 -24.49 16.94 12.07
C ARG A 275 -24.38 18.23 12.87
N LYS A 276 -23.35 18.36 13.71
CA LYS A 276 -23.13 19.55 14.53
C LYS A 276 -23.00 20.82 13.68
N PHE A 277 -22.27 20.75 12.57
CA PHE A 277 -22.16 21.86 11.63
C PHE A 277 -23.55 22.33 11.12
N HIS A 278 -24.42 21.38 10.76
CA HIS A 278 -25.77 21.71 10.31
C HIS A 278 -26.71 22.16 11.43
N GLU A 279 -26.56 21.63 12.65
CA GLU A 279 -27.28 22.14 13.84
C GLU A 279 -26.92 23.60 14.11
N ASP A 280 -25.63 23.92 14.11
CA ASP A 280 -25.12 25.29 14.28
C ASP A 280 -25.60 26.21 13.14
N ALA A 281 -25.66 25.71 11.90
CA ALA A 281 -26.18 26.44 10.75
C ALA A 281 -27.68 26.74 10.89
N VAL A 282 -28.48 25.77 11.33
CA VAL A 282 -29.92 25.98 11.60
C VAL A 282 -30.11 27.02 12.70
N ALA A 283 -29.32 26.99 13.77
CA ALA A 283 -29.40 27.97 14.84
C ALA A 283 -29.05 29.39 14.37
N ARG A 284 -28.03 29.54 13.52
CA ARG A 284 -27.68 30.82 12.89
C ARG A 284 -28.76 31.34 11.95
N LEU A 285 -29.34 30.45 11.14
CA LEU A 285 -30.45 30.78 10.24
C LEU A 285 -31.69 31.19 11.04
N ASP A 286 -31.97 30.56 12.17
CA ASP A 286 -33.06 30.94 13.08
C ASP A 286 -32.89 32.37 13.60
N GLY A 287 -31.69 32.74 14.07
CA GLY A 287 -31.39 34.12 14.47
C GLY A 287 -31.57 35.11 13.31
N SER A 288 -31.00 34.79 12.14
CA SER A 288 -31.07 35.65 10.95
C SER A 288 -32.51 35.86 10.46
N LEU A 289 -33.37 34.84 10.60
CA LEU A 289 -34.77 34.88 10.18
C LEU A 289 -35.58 35.77 11.14
N VAL A 290 -35.34 35.67 12.45
CA VAL A 290 -35.94 36.58 13.44
C VAL A 290 -35.55 38.03 13.18
N ASP A 291 -34.27 38.29 12.90
CA ASP A 291 -33.78 39.64 12.61
C ASP A 291 -34.41 40.20 11.32
N ALA A 292 -34.45 39.39 10.25
CA ALA A 292 -35.06 39.78 8.98
C ALA A 292 -36.57 40.03 9.10
N GLU A 293 -37.28 39.25 9.92
CA GLU A 293 -38.71 39.47 10.19
C GLU A 293 -38.95 40.75 11.01
N GLN A 294 -38.10 41.06 11.98
CA GLN A 294 -38.18 42.31 12.74
C GLN A 294 -37.89 43.52 11.86
N GLU A 295 -36.90 43.44 10.99
CA GLU A 295 -36.55 44.50 10.05
C GLU A 295 -37.67 44.72 9.01
N LEU A 296 -38.27 43.64 8.50
CA LEU A 296 -39.45 43.71 7.64
C LEU A 296 -40.62 44.42 8.35
N ARG A 297 -40.88 44.11 9.62
CA ARG A 297 -41.94 44.80 10.39
C ARG A 297 -41.66 46.28 10.57
N LYS A 298 -40.41 46.66 10.86
CA LYS A 298 -40.01 48.07 10.98
C LYS A 298 -40.22 48.82 9.66
N LYS A 299 -39.80 48.24 8.52
CA LYS A 299 -39.92 48.87 7.20
C LYS A 299 -41.38 49.00 6.73
N VAL A 300 -42.22 48.01 7.03
CA VAL A 300 -43.67 48.11 6.80
C VAL A 300 -44.27 49.26 7.61
N HIS A 301 -43.83 49.43 8.86
CA HIS A 301 -44.33 50.52 9.71
C HIS A 301 -43.80 51.91 9.30
N GLU A 302 -42.54 52.00 8.85
CA GLU A 302 -41.97 53.22 8.23
C GLU A 302 -42.76 53.63 6.98
N LYS A 303 -43.14 52.67 6.14
CA LYS A 303 -43.99 52.92 4.96
C LYS A 303 -45.34 53.50 5.36
N GLU A 304 -45.99 52.94 6.38
CA GLU A 304 -47.27 53.46 6.90
C GLU A 304 -47.12 54.89 7.45
N ALA A 305 -45.99 55.21 8.08
CA ALA A 305 -45.71 56.54 8.61
C ALA A 305 -45.40 57.59 7.52
N LEU A 306 -44.74 57.19 6.42
CA LEU A 306 -44.44 58.05 5.26
C LEU A 306 -45.68 58.45 4.45
N GLN A 307 -46.76 57.67 4.54
CA GLN A 307 -48.06 58.06 3.99
C GLN A 307 -48.72 59.20 4.78
N THR A 308 -48.33 59.41 6.05
CA THR A 308 -48.91 60.42 6.94
C THR A 308 -48.15 61.74 7.02
N ASP A 309 -46.86 61.82 6.70
CA ASP A 309 -46.07 63.05 6.82
C ASP A 309 -45.56 63.60 5.47
N VAL A 310 -45.52 64.94 5.38
CA VAL A 310 -44.97 65.70 4.24
C VAL A 310 -43.68 66.35 4.68
N HIS A 311 -42.54 65.81 4.26
CA HIS A 311 -41.27 66.54 4.28
C HIS A 311 -40.45 66.26 3.02
N ALA A 312 -40.22 67.33 2.26
CA ALA A 312 -39.32 67.39 1.12
C ALA A 312 -37.98 67.97 1.58
N ALA A 313 -37.11 67.11 2.11
CA ALA A 313 -35.73 67.44 2.39
C ALA A 313 -34.89 66.14 2.44
N SER A 314 -34.71 65.44 1.32
CA SER A 314 -33.82 64.26 1.27
C SER A 314 -33.55 63.76 -0.16
N LEU A 315 -32.98 64.60 -1.05
CA LEU A 315 -32.46 64.11 -2.33
C LEU A 315 -30.95 63.85 -2.26
N VAL A 316 -30.19 64.75 -1.62
CA VAL A 316 -28.75 64.60 -1.44
C VAL A 316 -28.44 63.44 -0.48
N ASP A 317 -29.16 63.31 0.63
CA ASP A 317 -28.98 62.21 1.59
C ASP A 317 -29.38 60.86 1.00
N ALA A 318 -30.46 60.80 0.20
CA ALA A 318 -30.86 59.59 -0.51
C ALA A 318 -29.80 59.13 -1.53
N THR A 319 -29.20 60.05 -2.29
CA THR A 319 -28.13 59.69 -3.24
C THR A 319 -26.84 59.20 -2.56
N ALA A 320 -26.47 59.76 -1.41
CA ALA A 320 -25.34 59.29 -0.62
C ALA A 320 -25.57 57.87 -0.07
N LEU A 321 -26.77 57.61 0.45
CA LEU A 321 -27.16 56.31 1.00
C LEU A 321 -27.16 55.20 -0.08
N VAL A 322 -27.66 55.51 -1.28
CA VAL A 322 -27.63 54.59 -2.42
C VAL A 322 -26.20 54.33 -2.89
N MET A 323 -25.32 55.34 -2.89
CA MET A 323 -23.91 55.18 -3.27
C MET A 323 -23.14 54.32 -2.26
N GLU A 324 -23.33 54.52 -0.95
CA GLU A 324 -22.75 53.67 0.09
C GLU A 324 -23.20 52.21 -0.06
N ARG A 325 -24.49 51.99 -0.34
CA ARG A 325 -25.04 50.65 -0.56
C ARG A 325 -24.47 49.98 -1.81
N LEU A 326 -24.26 50.74 -2.89
CA LEU A 326 -23.67 50.23 -4.12
C LEU A 326 -22.20 49.81 -3.91
N ILE A 327 -21.43 50.58 -3.14
CA ILE A 327 -20.05 50.24 -2.77
C ILE A 327 -20.02 48.98 -1.89
N ALA A 328 -20.91 48.89 -0.90
CA ALA A 328 -21.03 47.71 -0.04
C ALA A 328 -21.37 46.44 -0.85
N LEU A 329 -22.40 46.49 -1.70
CA LEU A 329 -22.81 45.37 -2.55
C LEU A 329 -21.69 44.91 -3.51
N LYS A 330 -20.93 45.84 -4.10
CA LYS A 330 -19.76 45.48 -4.94
C LYS A 330 -18.67 44.78 -4.14
N LYS A 331 -18.40 45.23 -2.92
CA LYS A 331 -17.42 44.61 -2.04
C LYS A 331 -17.87 43.19 -1.67
N ASP A 332 -19.14 43.01 -1.30
CA ASP A 332 -19.72 41.73 -0.91
C ASP A 332 -19.70 40.73 -2.08
N LEU A 333 -20.06 41.17 -3.29
CA LEU A 333 -20.00 40.34 -4.50
C LEU A 333 -18.58 39.82 -4.77
N LEU A 334 -17.56 40.68 -4.61
CA LEU A 334 -16.17 40.30 -4.84
C LEU A 334 -15.66 39.31 -3.78
N LEU A 335 -16.04 39.52 -2.52
CA LEU A 335 -15.70 38.59 -1.43
C LEU A 335 -16.37 37.23 -1.61
N GLU A 336 -17.65 37.19 -1.98
CA GLU A 336 -18.37 35.92 -2.21
C GLU A 336 -17.79 35.15 -3.40
N ALA A 337 -17.41 35.84 -4.49
CA ALA A 337 -16.75 35.22 -5.63
C ALA A 337 -15.40 34.58 -5.24
N GLN A 338 -14.58 35.28 -4.47
CA GLN A 338 -13.31 34.76 -3.95
C GLN A 338 -13.52 33.57 -3.02
N LEU A 339 -14.51 33.65 -2.14
CA LEU A 339 -14.86 32.57 -1.22
C LEU A 339 -15.31 31.32 -1.98
N HIS A 340 -16.16 31.49 -2.99
CA HIS A 340 -16.62 30.40 -3.84
C HIS A 340 -15.47 29.72 -4.60
N GLU A 341 -14.53 30.49 -5.16
CA GLU A 341 -13.34 29.95 -5.83
C GLU A 341 -12.45 29.14 -4.88
N GLU A 342 -12.22 29.64 -3.67
CA GLU A 342 -11.44 28.94 -2.65
C GLU A 342 -12.13 27.68 -2.14
N GLU A 343 -13.46 27.69 -1.97
CA GLU A 343 -14.25 26.51 -1.59
C GLU A 343 -14.22 25.43 -2.67
N GLN A 344 -14.42 25.79 -3.94
CA GLN A 344 -14.32 24.84 -5.06
C GLN A 344 -12.93 24.21 -5.11
N SER A 345 -11.88 25.03 -4.96
CA SER A 345 -10.50 24.56 -4.94
C SER A 345 -10.21 23.65 -3.74
N TYR A 346 -10.75 23.98 -2.57
CA TYR A 346 -10.65 23.17 -1.36
C TYR A 346 -11.30 21.78 -1.54
N VAL A 347 -12.49 21.72 -2.12
CA VAL A 347 -13.17 20.44 -2.44
C VAL A 347 -12.36 19.63 -3.44
N ALA A 348 -11.83 20.25 -4.50
CA ALA A 348 -10.98 19.58 -5.47
C ALA A 348 -9.70 18.99 -4.84
N GLU A 349 -9.09 19.69 -3.87
CA GLU A 349 -7.93 19.20 -3.14
C GLU A 349 -8.28 18.06 -2.18
N LEU A 350 -9.45 18.08 -1.54
CA LEU A 350 -9.96 16.95 -0.74
C LEU A 350 -10.16 15.70 -1.59
N ASP A 351 -10.76 15.84 -2.78
CA ASP A 351 -10.94 14.73 -3.72
C ASP A 351 -9.58 14.18 -4.18
N ALA A 352 -8.64 15.06 -4.52
CA ALA A 352 -7.29 14.67 -4.91
C ALA A 352 -6.55 13.95 -3.78
N ARG A 353 -6.77 14.37 -2.53
CA ARG A 353 -6.24 13.71 -1.33
C ARG A 353 -6.81 12.31 -1.18
N SER A 354 -8.13 12.14 -1.31
CA SER A 354 -8.77 10.82 -1.24
C SER A 354 -8.20 9.87 -2.30
N ARG A 355 -8.12 10.32 -3.57
CA ARG A 355 -7.56 9.50 -4.67
C ARG A 355 -6.11 9.11 -4.40
N THR A 356 -5.28 10.05 -3.94
CA THR A 356 -3.87 9.79 -3.61
C THR A 356 -3.75 8.78 -2.45
N HIS A 357 -4.66 8.85 -1.48
CA HIS A 357 -4.73 7.91 -0.37
C HIS A 357 -5.14 6.49 -0.83
N ASP A 358 -6.13 6.39 -1.72
CA ASP A 358 -6.57 5.12 -2.30
C ASP A 358 -5.47 4.47 -3.14
N GLU A 359 -4.78 5.26 -3.97
CA GLU A 359 -3.60 4.82 -4.73
C GLU A 359 -2.50 4.30 -3.80
N LEU A 360 -2.19 5.02 -2.72
CA LEU A 360 -1.20 4.61 -1.73
C LEU A 360 -1.60 3.30 -1.02
N SER A 361 -2.87 3.17 -0.64
CA SER A 361 -3.43 1.96 -0.02
C SER A 361 -3.30 0.75 -0.96
N ASN A 362 -3.59 0.93 -2.25
CA ASN A 362 -3.45 -0.12 -3.25
C ASN A 362 -1.99 -0.55 -3.45
N VAL A 363 -1.05 0.40 -3.50
CA VAL A 363 0.39 0.10 -3.55
C VAL A 363 0.86 -0.65 -2.29
N MET A 364 0.26 -0.37 -1.12
CA MET A 364 0.60 -1.04 0.13
C MET A 364 -0.01 -2.44 0.28
N ARG A 365 -1.20 -2.70 -0.27
CA ARG A 365 -1.87 -4.00 -0.16
C ARG A 365 -1.25 -5.08 -1.04
N GLY A 366 -0.57 -4.70 -2.13
CA GLY A 366 -0.02 -5.66 -3.09
C GLY A 366 -1.13 -6.45 -3.83
N PRO A 367 -0.80 -7.25 -4.86
CA PRO A 367 -1.79 -8.02 -5.58
C PRO A 367 -2.22 -9.26 -4.77
N GLY A 368 -3.50 -9.40 -4.40
CA GLY A 368 -3.99 -10.54 -3.60
C GLY A 368 -3.78 -11.94 -4.21
N ASN A 369 -3.49 -12.04 -5.52
CA ASN A 369 -3.13 -13.31 -6.16
C ASN A 369 -1.72 -13.81 -5.73
N VAL A 370 -0.87 -12.90 -5.27
CA VAL A 370 0.49 -13.21 -4.78
C VAL A 370 0.43 -14.07 -3.53
N ASP A 371 -0.53 -13.82 -2.66
CA ASP A 371 -0.66 -14.54 -1.40
C ASP A 371 -1.04 -16.01 -1.64
N LEU A 372 -1.88 -16.30 -2.64
CA LEU A 372 -2.24 -17.68 -2.96
C LEU A 372 -1.05 -18.48 -3.52
N VAL A 373 -0.26 -17.90 -4.42
CA VAL A 373 0.93 -18.56 -4.97
C VAL A 373 1.98 -18.75 -3.89
N LEU A 374 2.19 -17.75 -3.04
CA LEU A 374 3.10 -17.85 -1.90
C LEU A 374 2.68 -18.94 -0.92
N LEU A 375 1.39 -19.02 -0.56
CA LEU A 375 0.87 -20.08 0.31
C LEU A 375 1.09 -21.48 -0.27
N LYS A 376 0.90 -21.65 -1.60
CA LYS A 376 1.19 -22.93 -2.28
C LYS A 376 2.67 -23.30 -2.19
N VAL A 377 3.57 -22.35 -2.47
CA VAL A 377 5.02 -22.59 -2.38
C VAL A 377 5.42 -22.93 -0.94
N LYS A 378 4.91 -22.21 0.05
CA LYS A 378 5.17 -22.49 1.47
C LYS A 378 4.71 -23.88 1.88
N SER A 379 3.47 -24.25 1.54
CA SER A 379 2.94 -25.58 1.85
C SER A 379 3.77 -26.70 1.22
N ALA A 380 4.19 -26.53 -0.05
CA ALA A 380 5.04 -27.48 -0.74
C ALA A 380 6.43 -27.58 -0.07
N LEU A 381 7.04 -26.45 0.31
CA LEU A 381 8.32 -26.45 1.01
C LEU A 381 8.21 -27.15 2.38
N GLU A 382 7.18 -26.85 3.18
CA GLU A 382 6.98 -27.50 4.49
C GLU A 382 6.85 -29.02 4.36
N GLU A 383 6.11 -29.51 3.35
CA GLU A 383 5.97 -30.94 3.07
C GLU A 383 7.31 -31.57 2.68
N ARG A 384 8.05 -30.93 1.77
CA ARG A 384 9.33 -31.47 1.28
C ARG A 384 10.43 -31.40 2.33
N ILE A 385 10.49 -30.35 3.15
CA ILE A 385 11.43 -30.29 4.28
C ILE A 385 11.17 -31.45 5.25
N ARG A 386 9.90 -31.72 5.59
CA ARG A 386 9.53 -32.87 6.44
C ARG A 386 9.99 -34.20 5.83
N HIS A 387 9.83 -34.37 4.51
CA HIS A 387 10.31 -35.55 3.79
C HIS A 387 11.83 -35.71 3.91
N TRP A 388 12.61 -34.67 3.57
CA TRP A 388 14.08 -34.73 3.61
C TRP A 388 14.66 -34.87 5.01
N LEU A 389 14.03 -34.30 6.04
CA LEU A 389 14.42 -34.54 7.43
C LEU A 389 14.21 -36.00 7.85
N GLY A 390 13.18 -36.66 7.31
CA GLY A 390 12.97 -38.09 7.45
C GLY A 390 14.10 -38.92 6.83
N VAL A 391 14.48 -38.59 5.59
CA VAL A 391 15.59 -39.24 4.87
C VAL A 391 16.92 -39.09 5.61
N LEU A 392 17.18 -37.90 6.17
CA LEU A 392 18.39 -37.58 6.93
C LEU A 392 18.37 -38.10 8.38
N HIS A 393 17.31 -38.79 8.80
CA HIS A 393 17.10 -39.30 10.15
C HIS A 393 17.28 -38.24 11.26
N ALA A 394 16.69 -37.05 11.07
CA ALA A 394 16.72 -36.00 12.08
C ALA A 394 15.72 -36.25 13.22
N VAL A 395 15.98 -37.24 14.07
CA VAL A 395 15.05 -37.74 15.12
C VAL A 395 14.71 -36.68 16.18
N ASN A 396 15.59 -35.69 16.40
CA ASN A 396 15.47 -34.71 17.49
C ASN A 396 14.71 -33.44 17.10
N LEU A 397 14.15 -33.35 15.89
CA LEU A 397 13.43 -32.17 15.42
C LEU A 397 11.91 -32.34 15.55
N PRO A 398 11.17 -31.28 15.93
CA PRO A 398 9.71 -31.33 15.95
C PRO A 398 9.18 -31.63 14.56
N LYS A 399 8.13 -32.47 14.48
CA LYS A 399 7.50 -32.87 13.21
C LYS A 399 6.73 -31.73 12.54
N GLN A 400 6.36 -30.69 13.29
CA GLN A 400 5.70 -29.51 12.76
C GLN A 400 6.75 -28.46 12.38
N ILE A 401 6.76 -28.11 11.10
CA ILE A 401 7.63 -27.12 10.50
C ILE A 401 6.72 -26.06 9.91
N ALA A 402 6.95 -24.81 10.29
CA ALA A 402 6.27 -23.67 9.71
C ALA A 402 7.27 -22.84 8.92
N ILE A 403 6.83 -22.31 7.78
CA ILE A 403 7.59 -21.32 7.03
C ILE A 403 6.90 -19.96 7.19
N ASP A 404 7.65 -18.90 7.43
CA ASP A 404 7.11 -17.53 7.49
C ASP A 404 6.90 -16.93 6.08
N TYR A 405 6.55 -15.64 5.97
CA TYR A 405 6.39 -14.96 4.67
C TYR A 405 7.71 -14.57 3.99
N ASP A 406 8.82 -14.73 4.72
CA ASP A 406 10.18 -14.39 4.32
C ASP A 406 11.05 -15.63 4.04
N PHE A 407 10.44 -16.82 4.04
CA PHE A 407 11.06 -18.14 3.89
C PHE A 407 11.95 -18.56 5.07
N GLY A 408 11.83 -17.89 6.21
CA GLY A 408 12.35 -18.34 7.48
C GLY A 408 11.68 -19.66 7.88
N VAL A 409 12.48 -20.61 8.36
CA VAL A 409 12.00 -21.91 8.83
C VAL A 409 11.91 -21.86 10.35
N ASP A 410 10.68 -21.90 10.84
CA ASP A 410 10.37 -21.94 12.27
C ASP A 410 10.07 -23.38 12.68
N LEU A 411 10.86 -23.85 13.63
CA LEU A 411 10.62 -25.11 14.31
C LEU A 411 9.84 -24.77 15.58
N VAL A 412 8.60 -25.25 15.68
CA VAL A 412 7.69 -24.89 16.78
C VAL A 412 8.39 -25.11 18.13
N GLY A 413 8.76 -24.03 18.82
CA GLY A 413 9.39 -24.03 20.15
C GLY A 413 10.88 -23.68 20.21
N ASP A 414 11.64 -23.65 19.09
CA ASP A 414 13.08 -23.38 19.10
C ASP A 414 13.54 -22.43 17.97
N ASN A 415 14.46 -21.53 18.30
CA ASN A 415 15.11 -20.65 17.31
C ASN A 415 16.26 -21.40 16.62
N PHE A 416 16.40 -21.31 15.29
CA PHE A 416 17.50 -21.94 14.51
C PHE A 416 18.89 -21.73 15.12
N LYS A 417 19.14 -20.54 15.70
CA LYS A 417 20.42 -20.21 16.34
C LYS A 417 20.76 -21.10 17.55
N ALA A 418 19.76 -21.72 18.19
CA ALA A 418 19.94 -22.63 19.31
C ALA A 418 20.38 -24.03 18.86
N ILE A 419 20.11 -24.40 17.60
CA ILE A 419 20.41 -25.73 17.06
C ILE A 419 21.88 -25.78 16.63
N LYS A 420 22.62 -26.77 17.15
CA LYS A 420 24.07 -26.92 16.94
C LYS A 420 24.43 -28.30 16.39
N GLY A 421 25.62 -28.37 15.78
CA GLY A 421 26.24 -29.59 15.30
C GLY A 421 25.39 -30.33 14.25
N SER A 422 25.38 -31.66 14.35
CA SER A 422 24.79 -32.57 13.37
C SER A 422 23.32 -32.27 13.00
N THR A 423 22.50 -31.83 13.96
CA THR A 423 21.09 -31.48 13.71
C THR A 423 20.96 -30.28 12.78
N LYS A 424 21.84 -29.29 12.92
CA LYS A 424 21.86 -28.09 12.08
C LYS A 424 22.21 -28.44 10.63
N THR A 425 23.24 -29.26 10.43
CA THR A 425 23.66 -29.74 9.11
C THR A 425 22.54 -30.49 8.40
N ARG A 426 21.85 -31.41 9.10
CA ARG A 426 20.68 -32.12 8.55
C ARG A 426 19.56 -31.16 8.16
N LEU A 427 19.27 -30.16 8.98
CA LEU A 427 18.24 -29.18 8.68
C LEU A 427 18.59 -28.31 7.47
N VAL A 428 19.85 -27.84 7.36
CA VAL A 428 20.31 -27.08 6.19
C VAL A 428 20.18 -27.93 4.92
N LEU A 429 20.67 -29.18 4.93
CA LEU A 429 20.52 -30.09 3.79
C LEU A 429 19.04 -30.28 3.40
N ALA A 430 18.17 -30.53 4.38
CA ALA A 430 16.75 -30.71 4.12
C ALA A 430 16.09 -29.47 3.50
N VAL A 431 16.40 -28.27 4.00
CA VAL A 431 15.85 -27.01 3.49
C VAL A 431 16.31 -26.73 2.06
N ARG A 432 17.60 -26.93 1.78
CA ARG A 432 18.17 -26.69 0.43
C ARG A 432 17.59 -27.65 -0.59
N THR A 433 17.53 -28.93 -0.24
CA THR A 433 17.07 -29.96 -1.16
C THR A 433 15.57 -29.90 -1.36
N ALA A 434 14.80 -29.54 -0.33
CA ALA A 434 13.38 -29.21 -0.47
C ALA A 434 13.17 -28.02 -1.41
N ALA A 435 13.96 -26.95 -1.28
CA ALA A 435 13.85 -25.80 -2.17
C ALA A 435 14.16 -26.15 -3.63
N LEU A 436 15.21 -26.96 -3.86
CA LEU A 436 15.54 -27.50 -5.18
C LEU A 436 14.42 -28.39 -5.73
N GLU A 437 13.90 -29.33 -4.94
CA GLU A 437 12.83 -30.24 -5.36
C GLU A 437 11.56 -29.46 -5.74
N VAL A 438 11.14 -28.50 -4.91
CA VAL A 438 9.99 -27.63 -5.20
C VAL A 438 10.24 -26.80 -6.46
N LEU A 439 11.47 -26.33 -6.70
CA LEU A 439 11.83 -25.63 -7.93
C LEU A 439 11.72 -26.55 -9.17
N LEU A 440 12.18 -27.80 -9.06
CA LEU A 440 12.12 -28.78 -10.15
C LEU A 440 10.68 -29.24 -10.46
N MET A 441 9.80 -29.28 -9.46
CA MET A 441 8.38 -29.59 -9.64
C MET A 441 7.62 -28.51 -10.42
N ASN A 442 7.98 -27.25 -10.21
CA ASN A 442 7.22 -26.11 -10.72
C ASN A 442 7.81 -25.46 -11.97
N ASP A 443 9.09 -25.67 -12.27
CA ASP A 443 9.78 -24.97 -13.35
C ASP A 443 10.51 -25.89 -14.34
N ARG A 444 10.26 -25.67 -15.63
CA ARG A 444 11.00 -26.35 -16.71
C ARG A 444 12.35 -25.69 -17.00
N PHE A 445 12.52 -24.40 -16.67
CA PHE A 445 13.67 -23.58 -17.05
C PHE A 445 14.65 -23.28 -15.90
N SER A 446 14.57 -23.99 -14.78
CA SER A 446 15.45 -23.82 -13.62
C SER A 446 16.86 -24.41 -13.81
N PRO A 447 17.86 -23.97 -13.00
CA PRO A 447 19.14 -24.66 -12.91
C PRO A 447 18.94 -26.12 -12.48
N ARG A 448 19.35 -27.06 -13.33
CA ARG A 448 19.22 -28.51 -13.11
C ARG A 448 20.53 -29.13 -12.62
N PHE A 449 21.16 -28.48 -11.67
CA PHE A 449 22.33 -29.02 -10.99
C PHE A 449 22.29 -28.69 -9.50
N PHE A 450 22.88 -29.57 -8.69
CA PHE A 450 23.06 -29.38 -7.27
C PHE A 450 24.48 -29.79 -6.89
N LEU A 451 25.22 -28.87 -6.31
CA LEU A 451 26.63 -29.04 -5.95
C LEU A 451 26.75 -29.01 -4.42
N LEU A 452 27.44 -30.00 -3.85
CA LEU A 452 27.74 -29.99 -2.43
C LEU A 452 29.12 -30.58 -2.11
N ASP A 453 29.87 -29.93 -1.24
CA ASP A 453 30.95 -30.62 -0.53
C ASP A 453 30.36 -31.49 0.56
N THR A 454 30.88 -32.70 0.79
CA THR A 454 30.34 -33.52 1.89
C THR A 454 30.50 -32.80 3.24
N PRO A 455 29.48 -32.87 4.13
CA PRO A 455 29.62 -32.36 5.49
C PRO A 455 30.80 -33.02 6.22
N ARG A 456 31.35 -32.35 7.23
CA ARG A 456 32.47 -32.91 8.01
C ARG A 456 32.00 -34.19 8.74
N GLN A 457 32.91 -35.14 8.99
CA GLN A 457 32.56 -36.45 9.56
C GLN A 457 31.82 -36.35 10.92
N GLN A 458 32.12 -35.32 11.72
CA GLN A 458 31.45 -35.05 12.99
C GLN A 458 30.00 -34.57 12.84
N ASP A 459 29.58 -34.16 11.64
CA ASP A 459 28.30 -33.52 11.38
C ASP A 459 27.23 -34.50 10.87
N ILE A 460 27.61 -35.61 10.23
CA ILE A 460 26.64 -36.64 9.81
C ILE A 460 27.28 -38.03 9.76
N LYS A 461 26.55 -39.05 10.22
CA LYS A 461 26.98 -40.45 10.12
C LYS A 461 27.00 -40.88 8.66
N LYS A 462 27.99 -41.70 8.28
CA LYS A 462 28.14 -42.18 6.89
C LYS A 462 26.88 -42.86 6.33
N GLY A 463 26.18 -43.65 7.15
CA GLY A 463 24.93 -44.32 6.74
C GLY A 463 23.78 -43.35 6.44
N ASP A 464 23.59 -42.33 7.29
CA ASP A 464 22.56 -41.31 7.07
C ASP A 464 22.86 -40.48 5.81
N PHE A 465 24.14 -40.19 5.55
CA PHE A 465 24.55 -39.50 4.33
C PHE A 465 24.39 -40.37 3.08
N ALA A 466 24.66 -41.68 3.16
CA ALA A 466 24.43 -42.61 2.06
C ALA A 466 22.96 -42.65 1.65
N ASN A 467 22.04 -42.76 2.63
CA ASN A 467 20.59 -42.72 2.37
C ASN A 467 20.18 -41.42 1.68
N TYR A 468 20.78 -40.30 2.09
CA TYR A 468 20.55 -39.01 1.47
C TYR A 468 21.04 -38.94 0.02
N VAL A 469 22.24 -39.49 -0.28
CA VAL A 469 22.76 -39.57 -1.65
C VAL A 469 21.88 -40.48 -2.52
N ASP A 470 21.40 -41.61 -2.00
CA ASP A 470 20.48 -42.49 -2.73
C ASP A 470 19.14 -41.80 -3.03
N ALA A 471 18.61 -41.04 -2.08
CA ALA A 471 17.41 -40.23 -2.31
C ALA A 471 17.66 -39.10 -3.34
N LEU A 472 18.83 -38.47 -3.32
CA LEU A 472 19.23 -37.49 -4.35
C LEU A 472 19.34 -38.13 -5.74
N LYS A 473 19.79 -39.40 -5.84
CA LYS A 473 19.79 -40.14 -7.09
C LYS A 473 18.38 -40.39 -7.61
N GLN A 474 17.43 -40.73 -6.73
CA GLN A 474 16.02 -40.85 -7.13
C GLN A 474 15.48 -39.51 -7.65
N LEU A 475 15.83 -38.40 -7.01
CA LEU A 475 15.48 -37.06 -7.47
C LEU A 475 16.10 -36.75 -8.86
N SER A 476 17.36 -37.14 -9.07
CA SER A 476 18.05 -37.02 -10.36
C SER A 476 17.33 -37.77 -11.48
N VAL A 477 16.89 -39.00 -11.22
CA VAL A 477 16.15 -39.81 -12.20
C VAL A 477 14.76 -39.21 -12.48
N ALA A 478 14.06 -38.74 -11.44
CA ALA A 478 12.71 -38.22 -11.57
C ALA A 478 12.65 -36.88 -12.33
N TYR A 479 13.60 -35.98 -12.06
CA TYR A 479 13.56 -34.61 -12.58
C TYR A 479 14.72 -34.25 -13.51
N GLY A 480 15.63 -35.17 -13.82
CA GLY A 480 16.78 -34.90 -14.70
C GLY A 480 17.71 -33.81 -14.13
N VAL A 481 17.90 -33.79 -12.81
CA VAL A 481 18.84 -32.88 -12.12
C VAL A 481 20.19 -33.56 -11.97
N GLN A 482 21.28 -32.85 -12.26
CA GLN A 482 22.64 -33.35 -12.06
C GLN A 482 23.07 -33.12 -10.61
N ILE A 483 23.42 -34.19 -9.90
CA ILE A 483 23.96 -34.09 -8.54
C ILE A 483 25.47 -34.25 -8.63
N VAL A 484 26.21 -33.28 -8.10
CA VAL A 484 27.67 -33.32 -8.03
C VAL A 484 28.05 -33.11 -6.57
N PHE A 485 28.86 -34.03 -6.04
CA PHE A 485 29.39 -33.83 -4.70
C PHE A 485 30.85 -34.23 -4.59
N SER A 486 31.58 -33.52 -3.74
CA SER A 486 32.96 -33.85 -3.41
C SER A 486 32.98 -34.59 -2.08
N SER A 487 33.76 -35.68 -1.97
CA SER A 487 33.95 -36.35 -0.68
C SER A 487 35.38 -36.79 -0.45
N SER A 488 35.83 -36.65 0.79
CA SER A 488 37.08 -37.21 1.30
C SER A 488 36.87 -38.49 2.12
N ASN A 489 35.63 -38.75 2.57
CA ASN A 489 35.37 -39.69 3.66
C ASN A 489 34.22 -40.67 3.40
N TYR A 490 33.49 -40.46 2.32
CA TYR A 490 32.42 -41.30 1.83
C TYR A 490 32.70 -41.63 0.36
N ARG A 491 32.63 -42.92 0.01
CA ARG A 491 32.70 -43.36 -1.38
C ARG A 491 31.32 -43.87 -1.77
N TYR A 492 30.76 -43.25 -2.79
CA TYR A 492 29.55 -43.72 -3.44
C TYR A 492 29.90 -44.82 -4.43
N ASP A 493 29.03 -45.82 -4.57
CA ASP A 493 29.19 -46.88 -5.56
C ASP A 493 28.48 -46.47 -6.86
N PRO A 494 29.21 -45.98 -7.88
CA PRO A 494 28.61 -45.47 -9.11
C PRO A 494 28.02 -46.59 -9.97
N ASP A 495 26.90 -46.31 -10.64
CA ASP A 495 26.41 -47.13 -11.75
C ASP A 495 26.89 -46.60 -13.11
N GLU A 496 26.38 -47.18 -14.20
CA GLU A 496 26.76 -46.83 -15.58
C GLU A 496 26.41 -45.39 -16.00
N ARG A 497 25.51 -44.71 -15.27
CA ARG A 497 25.10 -43.32 -15.52
C ARG A 497 25.86 -42.33 -14.65
N ASP A 498 26.63 -42.82 -13.69
CA ASP A 498 27.39 -42.02 -12.76
C ASP A 498 28.84 -41.86 -13.26
N ARG A 499 29.50 -40.78 -12.81
CA ARG A 499 30.90 -40.52 -13.15
C ARG A 499 31.70 -40.18 -11.91
N GLU A 500 32.63 -41.05 -11.56
CA GLU A 500 33.64 -40.80 -10.53
C GLU A 500 34.84 -40.09 -11.17
N TRP A 501 35.23 -38.94 -10.62
CA TRP A 501 36.49 -38.28 -10.95
C TRP A 501 37.44 -38.47 -9.78
N PRO A 502 38.35 -39.46 -9.78
CA PRO A 502 39.34 -39.60 -8.73
C PRO A 502 40.49 -38.59 -8.93
N PRO A 503 41.21 -38.19 -7.86
CA PRO A 503 42.42 -37.41 -7.99
C PRO A 503 43.48 -38.23 -8.75
N ARG A 504 44.20 -37.59 -9.68
CA ARG A 504 45.18 -38.27 -10.56
C ARG A 504 46.60 -37.72 -10.43
N PHE A 505 46.80 -36.60 -9.73
CA PHE A 505 48.11 -35.98 -9.58
C PHE A 505 48.79 -36.54 -8.34
N GLU A 506 50.03 -37.01 -8.48
CA GLU A 506 50.79 -37.48 -7.33
C GLU A 506 51.19 -36.28 -6.45
N GLY A 507 50.59 -36.18 -5.25
CA GLY A 507 51.01 -35.25 -4.21
C GLY A 507 52.01 -35.88 -3.25
N VAL A 508 52.51 -35.08 -2.30
CA VAL A 508 53.53 -35.52 -1.33
C VAL A 508 53.01 -36.60 -0.37
N GLU A 509 51.74 -36.53 0.04
CA GLU A 509 51.13 -37.49 0.98
C GLU A 509 49.98 -38.29 0.37
N GLN A 510 49.26 -37.71 -0.59
CA GLN A 510 48.10 -38.33 -1.23
C GLN A 510 47.91 -37.80 -2.66
N ALA A 511 47.17 -38.53 -3.48
CA ALA A 511 46.80 -38.05 -4.81
C ALA A 511 45.93 -36.79 -4.71
N MET A 512 46.18 -35.81 -5.57
CA MET A 512 45.49 -34.52 -5.60
C MET A 512 44.72 -34.33 -6.92
N TYR A 513 43.69 -33.49 -6.87
CA TYR A 513 43.14 -32.85 -8.06
C TYR A 513 44.06 -31.67 -8.42
N LEU A 514 44.40 -31.48 -9.70
CA LEU A 514 45.34 -30.46 -10.24
C LEU A 514 45.72 -29.32 -9.29
N GLY A 515 47.02 -29.21 -8.98
CA GLY A 515 47.66 -28.00 -8.46
C GLY A 515 48.13 -27.09 -9.57
#